data_AF-A0A832D9E6-F1
#
_entry.id   AF-A0A832D9E6-F1
#
_cell.length_a   1.000
_cell.length_b   1.000
_cell.length_c   1.000
_cell.angle_alpha   90.00
_cell.angle_beta   90.00
_cell.angle_gamma   90.00
#
_symmetry.space_group_name_H-M   'P 1'
#
loop_
_entity.id
_entity.type
_entity.pdbx_description
1 polymer ?
#
loop_
_entity_poly.entity_id
_entity_poly.type
_entity_poly.pdbx_seq_one_letter_code
_entity_poly.pdbx_strand_id
1 'polypeptide(L)'
;MTISIPLCILSSKPDLGVALRKLGLLLTPEEISPPEEIVKVNQLSAMTQEWPKSAGIYLAILDPYLNALHICLLKEKFLNPIYAQQMAELGIGQPSIQTLATRLMREGPDNLSREEKLLILSDPDALNRLHQEIWLCVTQPLHKSWTEFIRNKWVTL
;
A
#
# COMPACT_ATOMS: atom_id res chain seq x y z
N MET A 1 12.45 43.77 1.41
CA MET A 1 12.00 42.60 0.61
C MET A 1 12.86 42.34 -0.64
N THR A 2 14.09 42.84 -0.74
CA THR A 2 14.91 42.69 -1.96
C THR A 2 15.81 41.44 -1.97
N ILE A 3 16.13 40.86 -0.81
CA ILE A 3 17.02 39.68 -0.70
C ILE A 3 16.25 38.35 -0.73
N SER A 4 14.95 38.32 -0.40
CA SER A 4 14.26 37.02 -0.24
C SER A 4 14.07 36.27 -1.56
N ILE A 5 13.86 36.98 -2.67
CA ILE A 5 13.68 36.38 -4.01
C ILE A 5 14.96 35.67 -4.48
N PRO A 6 16.14 36.34 -4.54
CA PRO A 6 17.38 35.68 -4.95
C PRO A 6 17.80 34.58 -3.96
N LEU A 7 17.54 34.75 -2.66
CA LEU A 7 17.83 33.73 -1.65
C LEU A 7 17.01 32.45 -1.86
N CYS A 8 15.71 32.57 -2.14
CA CYS A 8 14.86 31.42 -2.47
C CYS A 8 15.38 30.66 -3.69
N ILE A 9 15.73 31.36 -4.77
CA ILE A 9 16.25 30.77 -6.00
C ILE A 9 17.60 30.07 -5.77
N LEU A 10 18.44 30.62 -4.90
CA LEU A 10 19.71 30.02 -4.55
C LEU A 10 19.51 28.76 -3.69
N SER A 11 18.62 28.82 -2.70
CA SER A 11 18.31 27.71 -1.81
C SER A 11 17.57 26.54 -2.48
N SER A 12 16.89 26.78 -3.60
CA SER A 12 16.18 25.74 -4.35
C SER A 12 17.08 24.93 -5.28
N LYS A 13 18.36 25.32 -5.42
CA LYS A 13 19.30 24.58 -6.27
C LYS A 13 19.69 23.25 -5.61
N PRO A 14 19.54 22.12 -6.32
CA PRO A 14 19.87 20.81 -5.77
C PRO A 14 21.35 20.68 -5.40
N ASP A 15 22.25 21.33 -6.15
CA ASP A 15 23.70 21.29 -5.88
C ASP A 15 24.06 21.90 -4.52
N LEU A 16 23.40 23.01 -4.15
CA LEU A 16 23.58 23.65 -2.86
C LEU A 16 22.96 22.81 -1.74
N GLY A 17 21.79 22.21 -1.97
CA GLY A 17 21.18 21.26 -1.04
C GLY A 17 22.09 20.06 -0.75
N VAL A 18 22.69 19.47 -1.79
CA VAL A 18 23.65 18.35 -1.65
C VAL A 18 24.91 18.78 -0.92
N ALA A 19 25.44 19.98 -1.19
CA ALA A 19 26.60 20.51 -0.48
C ALA A 19 26.30 20.75 1.01
N LEU A 20 25.16 21.37 1.33
CA LEU A 20 24.72 21.60 2.71
C LEU A 20 24.43 20.29 3.45
N ARG A 21 23.88 19.28 2.76
CA ARG A 21 23.70 17.93 3.30
C ARG A 21 25.04 17.26 3.60
N LYS A 22 26.03 17.37 2.71
CA LYS A 22 27.40 16.87 2.93
C LYS A 22 28.11 17.58 4.09
N LEU A 23 27.77 18.85 4.34
CA LEU A 23 28.22 19.62 5.50
C LEU A 23 27.45 19.30 6.78
N GLY A 24 26.44 18.42 6.73
CA GLY A 24 25.61 18.04 7.88
C GLY A 24 24.57 19.09 8.30
N LEU A 25 24.42 20.18 7.55
CA LEU A 25 23.51 21.29 7.90
C LEU A 25 22.03 20.98 7.61
N LEU A 26 21.76 19.97 6.79
CA LEU A 26 20.40 19.54 6.40
C LEU A 26 20.11 18.07 6.78
N LEU A 27 20.97 17.45 7.60
CA LEU A 27 20.77 16.09 8.07
C LEU A 27 20.05 16.11 9.43
N THR A 28 19.09 15.23 9.62
CA THR A 28 18.53 14.98 10.95
C THR A 28 19.40 13.95 11.70
N PRO A 29 19.30 13.86 13.04
CA PRO A 29 20.03 12.85 13.81
C PRO A 29 19.78 11.42 13.32
N GLU A 30 18.56 11.12 12.90
CA GLU A 30 18.13 9.82 12.38
C GLU A 30 18.73 9.49 11.01
N GLU A 31 19.10 10.50 10.21
CA GLU A 31 19.81 10.29 8.94
C GLU A 31 21.31 10.05 9.14
N ILE A 32 21.88 10.51 10.26
CA ILE A 32 23.29 10.34 10.59
C ILE A 32 23.51 9.03 11.35
N SER A 33 22.66 8.77 12.34
CA SER A 33 22.70 7.61 13.22
C SER A 33 21.30 7.01 13.32
N PRO A 34 20.87 6.27 12.28
CA PRO A 34 19.54 5.70 12.26
C PRO A 34 19.37 4.72 13.43
N PRO A 35 18.27 4.82 14.19
CA PRO A 35 17.93 3.83 15.21
C PRO A 35 17.66 2.48 14.56
N GLU A 36 17.74 1.41 15.36
CA GLU A 36 17.69 0.03 14.88
C GLU A 36 16.40 -0.26 14.09
N GLU A 37 15.28 0.35 14.47
CA GLU A 37 13.99 0.23 13.81
C GLU A 37 14.05 0.74 12.36
N ILE A 38 14.67 1.91 12.13
CA ILE A 38 14.82 2.49 10.79
C ILE A 38 15.74 1.60 9.93
N VAL A 39 16.81 1.07 10.51
CA VAL A 39 17.72 0.15 9.82
C VAL A 39 16.97 -1.12 9.39
N LYS A 40 16.20 -1.73 10.30
CA LYS A 40 15.39 -2.93 10.02
C LYS A 40 14.36 -2.67 8.93
N VAL A 41 13.63 -1.57 9.00
CA VAL A 41 12.63 -1.20 7.99
C VAL A 41 13.29 -0.99 6.62
N ASN A 42 14.45 -0.33 6.57
CA ASN A 42 15.20 -0.13 5.32
C ASN A 42 15.68 -1.47 4.73
N GLN A 43 16.17 -2.39 5.56
CA GLN A 43 16.57 -3.73 5.12
C GLN A 43 15.38 -4.52 4.56
N LEU A 44 14.24 -4.51 5.27
CA LEU A 44 13.02 -5.14 4.79
C LEU A 44 12.55 -4.50 3.47
N SER A 45 12.59 -3.17 3.35
CA SER A 45 12.22 -2.47 2.13
C SER A 45 13.10 -2.88 0.95
N ALA A 46 14.41 -2.98 1.14
CA ALA A 46 15.34 -3.47 0.12
C ALA A 46 15.02 -4.91 -0.32
N MET A 47 14.66 -5.79 0.63
CA MET A 47 14.25 -7.17 0.31
C MET A 47 12.93 -7.24 -0.48
N THR A 48 12.04 -6.27 -0.31
CA THR A 48 10.77 -6.18 -1.07
C THR A 48 10.90 -5.52 -2.43
N GLN A 49 12.05 -4.91 -2.76
CA GLN A 49 12.25 -4.18 -4.02
C GLN A 49 12.16 -5.09 -5.26
N GLU A 50 12.47 -6.38 -5.11
CA GLU A 50 12.35 -7.39 -6.17
C GLU A 50 10.92 -7.93 -6.32
N TRP A 51 9.98 -7.54 -5.45
CA TRP A 51 8.63 -8.06 -5.52
C TRP A 51 7.87 -7.48 -6.73
N PRO A 52 6.99 -8.28 -7.36
CA PRO A 52 6.07 -7.77 -8.37
C PRO A 52 5.27 -6.59 -7.82
N LYS A 53 4.96 -5.60 -8.67
CA LYS A 53 4.14 -4.44 -8.25
C LYS A 53 2.76 -4.85 -7.70
N SER A 54 2.24 -6.00 -8.12
CA SER A 54 1.00 -6.59 -7.62
C SER A 54 1.15 -7.41 -6.33
N ALA A 55 2.37 -7.65 -5.83
CA ALA A 55 2.61 -8.42 -4.60
C ALA A 55 1.86 -7.84 -3.40
N GLY A 56 1.75 -6.51 -3.31
CA GLY A 56 1.05 -5.84 -2.21
C GLY A 56 -0.42 -6.23 -2.11
N ILE A 57 -1.15 -6.30 -3.24
CA ILE A 57 -2.57 -6.69 -3.22
C ILE A 57 -2.75 -8.18 -2.94
N TYR A 58 -1.84 -9.04 -3.43
CA TYR A 58 -1.84 -10.46 -3.07
C TYR A 58 -1.65 -10.64 -1.56
N LEU A 59 -0.66 -9.96 -0.96
CA LEU A 59 -0.38 -10.06 0.48
C LEU A 59 -1.52 -9.49 1.32
N ALA A 60 -2.05 -8.32 0.95
CA ALA A 60 -3.17 -7.69 1.67
C ALA A 60 -4.43 -8.56 1.72
N ILE A 61 -4.61 -9.47 0.75
CA ILE A 61 -5.78 -10.36 0.68
C ILE A 61 -5.46 -11.75 1.22
N LEU A 62 -4.32 -12.34 0.89
CA LEU A 62 -4.02 -13.75 1.18
C LEU A 62 -3.43 -13.97 2.57
N ASP A 63 -2.56 -13.07 3.03
CA ASP A 63 -1.90 -13.18 4.34
C ASP A 63 -2.91 -12.82 5.44
N PRO A 64 -3.29 -13.77 6.32
CA PRO A 64 -4.31 -13.50 7.34
C PRO A 64 -3.92 -12.38 8.31
N TYR A 65 -2.62 -12.27 8.64
CA TYR A 65 -2.13 -11.27 9.58
C TYR A 65 -2.15 -9.87 8.95
N LEU A 66 -1.62 -9.74 7.73
CA LEU A 66 -1.63 -8.47 7.00
C LEU A 66 -3.06 -8.03 6.64
N ASN A 67 -3.92 -8.97 6.24
CA ASN A 67 -5.33 -8.68 5.96
C ASN A 67 -6.04 -8.14 7.20
N ALA A 68 -5.93 -8.82 8.34
CA ALA A 68 -6.53 -8.39 9.59
C ALA A 68 -6.00 -7.02 10.03
N LEU A 69 -4.67 -6.82 10.00
CA LEU A 69 -4.04 -5.54 10.35
C LEU A 69 -4.55 -4.39 9.46
N HIS A 70 -4.61 -4.62 8.15
CA HIS A 70 -5.09 -3.63 7.19
C HIS A 70 -6.56 -3.27 7.42
N ILE A 71 -7.43 -4.28 7.64
CA ILE A 71 -8.85 -4.07 7.96
C ILE A 71 -9.00 -3.28 9.27
N CYS A 72 -8.23 -3.60 10.31
CA CYS A 72 -8.26 -2.87 11.58
C CYS A 72 -7.90 -1.39 11.38
N LEU A 73 -6.83 -1.10 10.64
CA LEU A 73 -6.40 0.27 10.35
C LEU A 73 -7.42 1.04 9.50
N LEU A 74 -8.08 0.38 8.54
CA LEU A 74 -9.17 0.98 7.78
C LEU A 74 -10.35 1.31 8.69
N LYS A 75 -10.82 0.36 9.50
CA LYS A 75 -11.95 0.56 10.41
C LYS A 75 -11.71 1.71 11.38
N GLU A 76 -10.50 1.83 11.91
CA GLU A 76 -10.10 2.97 12.75
C GLU A 76 -10.25 4.31 12.00
N LYS A 77 -9.81 4.39 10.74
CA LYS A 77 -9.99 5.59 9.92
C LYS A 77 -11.46 5.91 9.67
N PHE A 78 -12.31 4.90 9.49
CA PHE A 78 -13.76 5.07 9.31
C PHE A 78 -14.48 5.58 10.57
N LEU A 79 -13.85 5.56 11.76
CA LEU A 79 -14.38 6.23 12.95
C LEU A 79 -14.41 7.76 12.77
N ASN A 80 -13.59 8.31 11.88
CA ASN A 80 -13.67 9.72 11.50
C ASN A 80 -14.82 9.94 10.50
N PRO A 81 -15.86 10.72 10.85
CA PRO A 81 -17.03 10.89 9.99
C PRO A 81 -16.72 11.62 8.68
N ILE A 82 -15.74 12.55 8.67
CA ILE A 82 -15.33 13.27 7.46
C ILE A 82 -14.69 12.29 6.48
N TYR A 83 -13.81 11.42 6.99
CA TYR A 83 -13.17 10.40 6.17
C TYR A 83 -14.21 9.41 5.63
N ALA A 84 -15.11 8.93 6.49
CA ALA A 84 -16.16 8.00 6.09
C ALA A 84 -17.05 8.58 4.98
N GLN A 85 -17.44 9.85 5.09
CA GLN A 85 -18.23 10.53 4.05
C GLN A 85 -17.45 10.63 2.72
N GLN A 86 -16.19 11.08 2.76
CA GLN A 86 -15.35 11.18 1.56
C GLN A 86 -15.18 9.82 0.87
N MET A 87 -15.01 8.75 1.65
CA MET A 87 -14.88 7.40 1.11
C MET A 87 -16.20 6.90 0.50
N ALA A 88 -17.34 7.22 1.11
CA ALA A 88 -18.66 6.89 0.56
C ALA A 88 -18.94 7.62 -0.77
N GLU A 89 -18.51 8.88 -0.89
CA GLU A 89 -18.60 9.66 -2.14
C GLU A 89 -17.76 9.05 -3.27
N LEU A 90 -16.62 8.44 -2.93
CA LEU A 90 -15.79 7.66 -3.86
C LEU A 90 -16.36 6.28 -4.21
N GLY A 91 -17.49 5.90 -3.60
CA GLY A 91 -18.18 4.64 -3.85
C GLY A 91 -17.80 3.50 -2.92
N ILE A 92 -17.06 3.76 -1.83
CA ILE A 92 -16.74 2.73 -0.82
C ILE A 92 -18.00 2.30 -0.08
N GLY A 93 -18.18 0.99 0.10
CA GLY A 93 -19.41 0.39 0.65
C GLY A 93 -20.55 0.21 -0.37
N GLN A 94 -20.37 0.60 -1.64
CA GLN A 94 -21.38 0.36 -2.68
C GLN A 94 -21.32 -1.08 -3.22
N PRO A 95 -22.45 -1.63 -3.72
CA PRO A 95 -22.47 -2.98 -4.31
C PRO A 95 -21.57 -3.12 -5.55
N SER A 96 -21.21 -2.02 -6.21
CA SER A 96 -20.28 -2.01 -7.35
C SER A 96 -18.88 -2.54 -6.99
N ILE A 97 -18.43 -2.33 -5.75
CA ILE A 97 -17.14 -2.85 -5.27
C ILE A 97 -17.15 -4.37 -5.22
N GLN A 98 -18.28 -4.99 -4.91
CA GLN A 98 -18.42 -6.46 -4.90
C GLN A 98 -18.25 -7.03 -6.31
N THR A 99 -18.74 -6.34 -7.33
CA THR A 99 -18.51 -6.69 -8.74
C THR A 99 -17.04 -6.56 -9.11
N LEU A 100 -16.36 -5.49 -8.66
CA LEU A 100 -14.91 -5.31 -8.88
C LEU A 100 -14.09 -6.38 -8.16
N ALA A 101 -14.44 -6.73 -6.93
CA ALA A 101 -13.82 -7.80 -6.14
C ALA A 101 -13.97 -9.17 -6.84
N THR A 102 -15.17 -9.47 -7.35
CA THR A 102 -15.40 -10.70 -8.13
C THR A 102 -14.53 -10.73 -9.39
N ARG A 103 -14.42 -9.59 -10.09
CA ARG A 103 -13.56 -9.47 -11.27
C ARG A 103 -12.08 -9.66 -10.92
N LEU A 104 -11.62 -9.08 -9.82
CA LEU A 104 -10.27 -9.25 -9.28
C LEU A 104 -9.93 -10.74 -9.05
N MET A 105 -10.85 -11.52 -8.48
CA MET A 105 -10.66 -12.95 -8.28
C MET A 105 -10.55 -13.72 -9.60
N ARG A 106 -11.42 -13.41 -10.57
CA ARG A 106 -11.53 -14.14 -11.84
C ARG A 106 -10.42 -13.80 -12.85
N GLU A 107 -10.07 -12.52 -12.93
CA GLU A 107 -9.14 -12.00 -13.95
C GLU A 107 -7.74 -11.74 -13.38
N GLY A 108 -7.59 -11.76 -12.05
CA GLY A 108 -6.33 -11.48 -11.37
C GLY A 108 -6.06 -9.97 -11.24
N PRO A 109 -5.14 -9.57 -10.35
CA PRO A 109 -4.87 -8.17 -10.07
C PRO A 109 -4.23 -7.42 -11.22
N ASP A 110 -3.56 -8.06 -12.17
CA ASP A 110 -2.89 -7.35 -13.27
C ASP A 110 -3.87 -6.81 -14.32
N ASN A 111 -5.10 -7.34 -14.36
CA ASN A 111 -6.16 -6.90 -15.27
C ASN A 111 -7.04 -5.76 -14.70
N LEU A 112 -6.80 -5.34 -13.45
CA LEU A 112 -7.49 -4.20 -12.87
C LEU A 112 -6.63 -2.93 -12.96
N SER A 113 -7.29 -1.79 -13.09
CA SER A 113 -6.63 -0.48 -13.02
C SER A 113 -6.10 -0.22 -11.62
N ARG A 114 -5.17 0.74 -11.49
CA ARG A 114 -4.65 1.15 -10.18
C ARG A 114 -5.76 1.70 -9.28
N GLU A 115 -6.68 2.48 -9.84
CA GLU A 115 -7.80 3.09 -9.12
C GLU A 115 -8.77 2.03 -8.61
N GLU A 116 -9.09 1.04 -9.44
CA GLU A 116 -9.96 -0.08 -9.06
C GLU A 116 -9.35 -0.91 -7.93
N LYS A 117 -8.04 -1.18 -7.98
CA LYS A 117 -7.32 -1.85 -6.89
C LYS A 117 -7.37 -1.04 -5.60
N LEU A 118 -7.21 0.28 -5.69
CA LEU A 118 -7.28 1.16 -4.52
C LEU A 118 -8.67 1.20 -3.91
N LEU A 119 -9.73 1.20 -4.73
CA LEU A 119 -11.11 1.13 -4.22
C LEU A 119 -11.34 -0.15 -3.43
N ILE A 120 -10.93 -1.30 -3.97
CA ILE A 120 -11.02 -2.58 -3.25
C ILE A 120 -10.19 -2.56 -1.96
N LEU A 121 -8.94 -2.08 -2.02
CA LEU A 121 -8.04 -1.99 -0.87
C LEU A 121 -8.48 -0.96 0.18
N SER A 122 -9.47 -0.12 -0.12
CA SER A 122 -10.00 0.88 0.81
C SER A 122 -11.31 0.44 1.47
N ASP A 123 -11.89 -0.69 1.02
CA ASP A 123 -13.14 -1.23 1.54
C ASP A 123 -12.85 -2.44 2.48
N PRO A 124 -13.08 -2.31 3.80
CA PRO A 124 -12.77 -3.36 4.75
C PRO A 124 -13.65 -4.61 4.57
N ASP A 125 -14.90 -4.45 4.14
CA ASP A 125 -15.82 -5.56 3.95
C ASP A 125 -15.48 -6.35 2.68
N ALA A 126 -15.10 -5.64 1.61
CA ALA A 126 -14.61 -6.28 0.39
C ALA A 126 -13.34 -7.10 0.64
N LEU A 127 -12.39 -6.59 1.43
CA LEU A 127 -11.15 -7.31 1.75
C LEU A 127 -11.39 -8.55 2.61
N ASN A 128 -12.22 -8.44 3.64
CA ASN A 128 -12.57 -9.58 4.48
C ASN A 128 -13.27 -10.67 3.67
N ARG A 129 -14.19 -10.27 2.80
CA ARG A 129 -14.90 -11.19 1.91
C ARG A 129 -13.95 -11.87 0.91
N LEU A 130 -13.10 -11.10 0.23
CA LEU A 130 -12.11 -11.65 -0.72
C LEU A 130 -11.20 -12.67 -0.06
N HIS A 131 -10.70 -12.36 1.14
CA HIS A 131 -9.90 -13.30 1.93
C HIS A 131 -10.65 -14.61 2.15
N GLN A 132 -11.89 -14.53 2.66
CA GLN A 132 -12.72 -15.71 2.92
C GLN A 132 -13.05 -16.49 1.64
N GLU A 133 -13.47 -15.83 0.56
CA GLU A 133 -13.87 -16.49 -0.68
C GLU A 133 -12.71 -17.21 -1.36
N ILE A 134 -11.51 -16.64 -1.34
CA ILE A 134 -10.31 -17.28 -1.90
C ILE A 134 -9.90 -18.49 -1.06
N TRP A 135 -9.91 -18.38 0.27
CA TRP A 135 -9.51 -19.48 1.16
C TRP A 135 -10.53 -20.62 1.23
N LEU A 136 -11.82 -20.30 1.13
CA LEU A 136 -12.88 -21.29 1.19
C LEU A 136 -13.13 -21.98 -0.17
N CYS A 137 -12.54 -21.49 -1.28
CA CYS A 137 -12.76 -22.02 -2.64
C CYS A 137 -14.26 -22.15 -3.00
N VAL A 138 -15.10 -21.25 -2.48
CA VAL A 138 -16.54 -21.53 -2.32
C VAL A 138 -17.38 -21.23 -3.57
N THR A 139 -16.95 -20.38 -4.52
CA THR A 139 -17.93 -19.81 -5.44
C THR A 139 -17.55 -19.64 -6.91
N GLN A 140 -16.28 -19.47 -7.31
CA GLN A 140 -15.94 -19.13 -8.71
C GLN A 140 -14.56 -19.65 -9.17
N PRO A 141 -14.32 -19.82 -10.49
CA PRO A 141 -13.00 -20.13 -11.01
C PRO A 141 -12.01 -19.02 -10.66
N LEU A 142 -11.05 -19.34 -9.79
CA LEU A 142 -9.98 -18.46 -9.35
C LEU A 142 -8.93 -18.30 -10.47
N HIS A 143 -8.48 -17.08 -10.72
CA HIS A 143 -7.39 -16.85 -11.68
C HIS A 143 -6.12 -17.62 -11.26
N LYS A 144 -5.39 -18.18 -12.22
CA LYS A 144 -4.19 -19.00 -11.96
C LYS A 144 -3.14 -18.29 -11.11
N SER A 145 -2.99 -16.97 -11.28
CA SER A 145 -2.00 -16.17 -10.56
C SER A 145 -2.16 -16.23 -9.03
N TRP A 146 -3.39 -16.38 -8.51
CA TRP A 146 -3.62 -16.57 -7.08
C TRP A 146 -3.04 -17.89 -6.60
N THR A 147 -3.30 -18.98 -7.32
CA THR A 147 -2.79 -20.31 -6.96
C THR A 147 -1.26 -20.39 -7.08
N GLU A 148 -0.68 -19.70 -8.06
CA GLU A 148 0.76 -19.59 -8.24
C GLU A 148 1.40 -18.80 -7.09
N PHE A 149 0.80 -17.67 -6.70
CA PHE A 149 1.28 -16.86 -5.59
C PHE A 149 1.23 -17.64 -4.26
N ILE A 150 0.11 -18.31 -3.98
CA ILE A 150 -0.05 -19.17 -2.80
C ILE A 150 1.05 -20.24 -2.78
N ARG A 151 1.26 -20.95 -3.90
CA ARG A 151 2.26 -22.01 -4.00
C ARG A 151 3.69 -21.52 -3.80
N ASN A 152 4.04 -20.36 -4.36
CA ASN A 152 5.42 -19.88 -4.37
C ASN A 152 5.84 -19.20 -3.06
N LYS A 153 4.92 -18.62 -2.28
CA LYS A 153 5.25 -17.83 -1.08
C LYS A 153 4.96 -18.53 0.26
N TRP A 154 4.00 -19.46 0.33
CA TRP A 154 3.68 -20.17 1.58
C TRP A 154 4.77 -21.16 2.04
N VAL A 155 5.77 -21.44 1.21
CA VAL A 155 6.91 -22.30 1.54
C VAL A 155 8.06 -21.52 2.21
N THR A 156 8.00 -20.19 2.22
CA THR A 156 9.12 -19.31 2.61
C THR A 156 8.83 -18.36 3.78
N LEU A 157 7.69 -18.52 4.46
CA LEU A 157 7.34 -17.78 5.69
C LEU A 157 7.31 -18.71 6.90
#